data_AF-A0A962WM69-F1
#
_entry.id   AF-A0A962WM69-F1
#
_cell.length_a   1.000
_cell.length_b   1.000
_cell.length_c   1.000
_cell.angle_alpha   90.00
_cell.angle_beta   90.00
_cell.angle_gamma   90.00
#
_symmetry.space_group_name_H-M   'P 1'
#
loop_
_entity.id
_entity.type
_entity.pdbx_description
1 polymer ?
#
loop_
_entity_poly.entity_id
_entity_poly.type
_entity_poly.pdbx_seq_one_letter_code
_entity_poly.pdbx_strand_id
1 'polypeptide(L)'
;MMIETDSPQILGDVAPVVDPAGGNYWSMREYMSTQYRILGSRSIADGVAARTNLVDDLVFLELDEVESSDELLDALSRVDVGAAVRAAMNVEPVPDSQLVNLVAVSRSAEASAAIVNTAAEVYVERNLERQVESIDNAARWLTQQHDSMRDALESSEEALVDFRVENGILAVRLEDNVSLLSEMQTLSDQLAQARLEADRLRTTVQQIERELATGDLATASIEGIVESPLIQALKQQLVDIEVQRIDLSSQYLDGHPSMVALRAQQELLAERLNEEVETVMESYRNRLETAESLEQRLAARLAATESTVQELGGHEVAWNALVREVDANRELYDMIERRLKEVEIIRNAQHNNVQIIETAQVPRAPYQPNRLASFAAVAAIALLLALAAPLGLEALDGTVRSKELLERRFGLTFLGLIPSIRPSRQARRTSRGPARGQKVSADLYAWEYPKSNIAESCRSIRTNLMFMSTEHPLDRLLITSAGPRDGKTTTTTNIGAVMAQSGARVLLIDTDMRRPRLHEALGL
;
A
#
# COMPACT_ATOMS: atom_id res chain seq x y z
N MET A 1 -13.44 -2.27 22.16
CA MET A 1 -12.34 -3.27 22.09
C MET A 1 -11.09 -2.60 21.55
N MET A 2 -9.90 -3.05 21.93
CA MET A 2 -8.61 -2.51 21.46
C MET A 2 -7.85 -3.59 20.68
N ILE A 3 -7.28 -3.20 19.53
CA ILE A 3 -6.43 -4.07 18.71
C ILE A 3 -5.05 -3.42 18.65
N GLU A 4 -4.10 -4.01 19.37
CA GLU A 4 -2.69 -3.62 19.34
C GLU A 4 -2.03 -4.14 18.05
N THR A 5 -1.11 -3.36 17.52
CA THR A 5 -0.37 -3.70 16.30
C THR A 5 1.02 -4.21 16.53
N ASP A 6 1.59 -3.86 17.68
CA ASP A 6 2.93 -4.27 18.02
C ASP A 6 2.86 -5.66 18.66
N SER A 7 3.68 -6.57 18.16
CA SER A 7 3.95 -7.80 18.89
C SER A 7 4.74 -7.44 20.15
N PRO A 8 4.42 -8.01 21.33
CA PRO A 8 5.18 -7.72 22.54
C PRO A 8 6.66 -8.09 22.33
N GLN A 9 7.54 -7.09 22.38
CA GLN A 9 8.97 -7.29 22.35
C GLN A 9 9.44 -7.76 23.71
N ILE A 10 9.65 -9.07 23.86
CA ILE A 10 10.15 -9.67 25.12
C ILE A 10 11.67 -9.45 25.24
N LEU A 11 12.38 -9.29 24.12
CA LEU A 11 13.81 -8.99 24.04
C LEU A 11 13.97 -7.70 23.21
N GLY A 12 14.49 -6.64 23.85
CA GLY A 12 14.40 -5.25 23.37
C GLY A 12 15.16 -4.91 22.07
N ASP A 13 15.93 -5.84 21.49
CA ASP A 13 16.83 -5.55 20.37
C ASP A 13 16.45 -6.27 19.05
N VAL A 14 15.35 -7.03 19.00
CA VAL A 14 15.03 -7.86 17.81
C VAL A 14 13.63 -7.57 17.26
N ALA A 15 13.57 -7.24 15.98
CA ALA A 15 12.32 -7.04 15.26
C ALA A 15 11.45 -8.32 15.28
N PRO A 16 10.12 -8.19 15.45
CA PRO A 16 9.22 -9.34 15.40
C PRO A 16 9.38 -10.06 14.06
N VAL A 17 9.27 -11.39 14.08
CA VAL A 17 9.37 -12.24 12.85
C VAL A 17 8.36 -11.80 11.80
N VAL A 18 7.21 -11.33 12.28
CA VAL A 18 6.11 -10.84 11.47
C VAL A 18 5.68 -9.51 12.09
N ASP A 19 5.92 -8.40 11.40
CA ASP A 19 5.29 -7.12 11.69
C ASP A 19 4.06 -6.98 10.78
N PRO A 20 2.84 -7.24 11.29
CA PRO A 20 1.64 -7.22 10.47
C PRO A 20 1.16 -5.80 10.13
N ALA A 21 1.64 -4.77 10.84
CA ALA A 21 1.22 -3.39 10.63
C ALA A 21 2.25 -2.58 9.85
N GLY A 22 3.52 -2.98 9.82
CA GLY A 22 4.61 -2.28 9.17
C GLY A 22 4.87 -0.91 9.79
N GLY A 23 6.14 -0.47 9.86
CA GLY A 23 6.51 0.81 10.49
C GLY A 23 5.92 2.10 9.87
N ASN A 24 5.05 2.03 8.86
CA ASN A 24 4.46 3.17 8.16
C ASN A 24 2.96 3.37 8.49
N TYR A 25 2.51 4.63 8.53
CA TYR A 25 1.11 4.99 8.79
C TYR A 25 0.10 4.32 7.83
N TRP A 26 0.47 4.14 6.57
CA TRP A 26 -0.40 3.53 5.56
C TRP A 26 -0.63 2.04 5.81
N SER A 27 0.41 1.28 6.15
CA SER A 27 0.32 -0.15 6.42
C SER A 27 -0.46 -0.42 7.71
N MET A 28 -0.33 0.45 8.72
CA MET A 28 -1.15 0.45 9.92
C MET A 28 -2.65 0.59 9.61
N ARG A 29 -3.00 1.53 8.71
CA ARG A 29 -4.39 1.75 8.30
C ARG A 29 -4.95 0.58 7.50
N GLU A 30 -4.14 -0.03 6.63
CA GLU A 30 -4.51 -1.23 5.88
C GLU A 30 -4.74 -2.43 6.81
N TYR A 31 -3.84 -2.64 7.78
CA TYR A 31 -3.98 -3.68 8.81
C TYR A 31 -5.28 -3.50 9.59
N MET A 32 -5.55 -2.31 10.13
CA MET A 32 -6.79 -2.03 10.87
C MET A 32 -8.03 -2.25 10.01
N SER A 33 -8.01 -1.77 8.75
CA SER A 33 -9.12 -1.98 7.83
C SER A 33 -9.39 -3.47 7.56
N THR A 34 -8.33 -4.28 7.53
CA THR A 34 -8.43 -5.73 7.36
C THR A 34 -9.01 -6.37 8.60
N GLN A 35 -8.54 -6.00 9.80
CA GLN A 35 -9.09 -6.51 11.06
C GLN A 35 -10.58 -6.16 11.21
N TYR A 36 -11.01 -4.96 10.82
CA TYR A 36 -12.43 -4.59 10.85
C TYR A 36 -13.29 -5.45 9.91
N ARG A 37 -12.77 -5.79 8.72
CA ARG A 37 -13.45 -6.69 7.78
C ARG A 37 -13.50 -8.14 8.28
N ILE A 38 -12.45 -8.61 8.95
CA ILE A 38 -12.42 -9.93 9.57
C ILE A 38 -13.43 -9.99 10.72
N LEU A 39 -13.49 -8.94 11.54
CA LEU A 39 -14.43 -8.83 12.65
C LEU A 39 -15.89 -8.88 12.17
N GLY A 40 -16.21 -8.22 11.05
CA GLY A 40 -17.53 -8.28 10.40
C GLY A 40 -17.72 -9.47 9.44
N SER A 41 -16.80 -10.44 9.43
CA SER A 41 -16.85 -11.54 8.47
C SER A 41 -17.90 -12.60 8.84
N ARG A 42 -18.31 -13.37 7.84
CA ARG A 42 -19.24 -14.49 8.02
C ARG A 42 -18.72 -15.51 9.03
N SER A 43 -17.42 -15.77 9.05
CA SER A 43 -16.87 -16.76 9.97
C SER A 43 -17.15 -16.38 11.43
N ILE A 44 -16.95 -15.11 11.80
CA ILE A 44 -17.23 -14.62 13.16
C ILE A 44 -18.72 -14.73 13.46
N ALA A 45 -19.58 -14.32 12.52
CA ALA A 45 -21.03 -14.41 12.67
C ALA A 45 -21.52 -15.87 12.86
N ASP A 46 -20.98 -16.82 12.11
CA ASP A 46 -21.27 -18.25 12.27
C ASP A 46 -20.79 -18.77 13.65
N GLY A 47 -19.63 -18.30 14.12
CA GLY A 47 -19.11 -18.64 15.45
C GLY A 47 -19.97 -18.09 16.59
N VAL A 48 -20.51 -16.88 16.42
CA VAL A 48 -21.49 -16.29 17.35
C VAL A 48 -22.78 -17.09 17.34
N ALA A 49 -23.32 -17.40 16.15
CA ALA A 49 -24.53 -18.20 16.01
C ALA A 49 -24.42 -19.61 16.63
N ALA A 50 -23.22 -20.20 16.62
CA ALA A 50 -22.97 -21.50 17.23
C ALA A 50 -22.86 -21.45 18.77
N ARG A 51 -22.38 -20.34 19.35
CA ARG A 51 -22.18 -20.18 20.81
C ARG A 51 -23.37 -19.57 21.52
N THR A 52 -24.07 -18.68 20.84
CA THR A 52 -25.31 -18.11 21.34
C THR A 52 -26.46 -19.04 20.96
N ASN A 53 -27.40 -19.28 21.87
CA ASN A 53 -28.58 -20.09 21.57
C ASN A 53 -29.61 -19.35 20.68
N LEU A 54 -29.14 -18.51 19.75
CA LEU A 54 -29.95 -17.68 18.86
C LEU A 54 -30.68 -18.50 17.79
N VAL A 55 -30.28 -19.76 17.60
CA VAL A 55 -31.00 -20.72 16.76
C VAL A 55 -32.43 -20.94 17.28
N ASP A 56 -32.62 -20.85 18.59
CA ASP A 56 -33.92 -21.02 19.25
C ASP A 56 -34.63 -19.67 19.51
N ASP A 57 -33.98 -18.52 19.25
CA ASP A 57 -34.55 -17.20 19.50
C ASP A 57 -35.42 -16.73 18.32
N LEU A 58 -36.71 -17.09 18.37
CA LEU A 58 -37.69 -16.74 17.35
C LEU A 58 -37.88 -15.22 17.17
N VAL A 59 -37.62 -14.43 18.22
CA VAL A 59 -37.73 -12.96 18.17
C VAL A 59 -36.57 -12.37 17.38
N PHE A 60 -35.38 -12.95 17.50
CA PHE A 60 -34.22 -12.56 16.72
C PHE A 60 -34.36 -12.93 15.24
N LEU A 61 -34.90 -14.12 14.95
CA LEU A 61 -35.08 -14.61 13.58
C LEU A 61 -36.30 -14.01 12.85
N GLU A 62 -37.06 -13.12 13.51
CA GLU A 62 -38.31 -12.54 13.00
C GLU A 62 -39.38 -13.60 12.66
N LEU A 63 -39.40 -14.70 13.41
CA LEU A 63 -40.34 -15.81 13.27
C LEU A 63 -41.37 -15.86 14.41
N ASP A 64 -41.43 -14.81 15.23
CA ASP A 64 -42.32 -14.70 16.39
C ASP A 64 -43.81 -14.63 16.03
N GLU A 65 -44.13 -14.19 14.81
CA GLU A 65 -45.50 -14.11 14.30
C GLU A 65 -45.99 -15.41 13.61
N VAL A 66 -45.14 -16.44 13.47
CA VAL A 66 -45.50 -17.71 12.81
C VAL A 66 -46.15 -18.66 13.81
N GLU A 67 -47.48 -18.71 13.81
CA GLU A 67 -48.25 -19.55 14.76
C GLU A 67 -48.27 -21.05 14.42
N SER A 68 -48.00 -21.44 13.16
CA SER A 68 -48.12 -22.82 12.71
C SER A 68 -46.79 -23.60 12.85
N SER A 69 -46.83 -24.77 13.50
CA SER A 69 -45.61 -25.54 13.83
C SER A 69 -44.90 -26.11 12.59
N ASP A 70 -45.64 -26.47 11.55
CA ASP A 70 -45.07 -27.01 10.31
C ASP A 70 -44.40 -25.91 9.46
N GLU A 71 -44.95 -24.70 9.41
CA GLU A 71 -44.32 -23.56 8.71
C GLU A 71 -43.11 -23.03 9.49
N LEU A 72 -43.15 -23.08 10.82
CA LEU A 72 -42.02 -22.70 11.67
C LEU A 72 -40.80 -23.61 11.43
N LEU A 73 -41.02 -24.93 11.32
CA LEU A 73 -39.96 -25.90 11.02
C LEU A 73 -39.37 -25.71 9.62
N ASP A 74 -40.21 -25.45 8.60
CA ASP A 74 -39.73 -25.13 7.24
C ASP A 74 -38.96 -23.81 7.22
N ALA A 75 -39.44 -22.78 7.93
CA ALA A 75 -38.77 -21.49 8.04
C ALA A 75 -37.40 -21.58 8.74
N LEU A 76 -37.33 -22.26 9.89
CA LEU A 76 -36.08 -22.49 10.62
C LEU A 76 -35.03 -23.24 9.78
N SER A 77 -35.47 -24.18 8.93
CA SER A 77 -34.56 -24.90 8.04
C SER A 77 -33.96 -24.05 6.91
N ARG A 78 -34.58 -22.91 6.58
CA ARG A 78 -34.16 -22.00 5.50
C ARG A 78 -33.39 -20.78 5.99
N VAL A 79 -33.52 -20.42 7.26
CA VAL A 79 -32.88 -19.23 7.82
C VAL A 79 -31.41 -19.53 8.16
N ASP A 80 -30.52 -18.81 7.49
CA ASP A 80 -29.10 -18.80 7.82
C ASP A 80 -28.86 -17.85 9.00
N VAL A 81 -28.80 -18.41 10.21
CA VAL A 81 -28.60 -17.66 11.46
C VAL A 81 -27.30 -16.84 11.41
N GLY A 82 -26.25 -17.35 10.78
CA GLY A 82 -24.98 -16.63 10.61
C GLY A 82 -25.13 -15.39 9.71
N ALA A 83 -25.93 -15.48 8.66
CA ALA A 83 -26.25 -14.33 7.82
C ALA A 83 -27.09 -13.28 8.57
N ALA A 84 -28.03 -13.71 9.41
CA ALA A 84 -28.83 -12.82 10.25
C ALA A 84 -27.96 -12.08 11.29
N VAL A 85 -27.06 -12.79 11.98
CA VAL A 85 -26.09 -12.19 12.91
C VAL A 85 -25.18 -11.19 12.19
N ARG A 86 -24.68 -11.54 11.00
CA ARG A 86 -23.85 -10.62 10.20
C ARG A 86 -24.61 -9.36 9.79
N ALA A 87 -25.90 -9.47 9.46
CA ALA A 87 -26.72 -8.32 9.10
C ALA A 87 -27.05 -7.42 10.31
N ALA A 88 -27.20 -8.03 11.49
CA ALA A 88 -27.45 -7.32 12.74
C ALA A 88 -26.20 -6.61 13.29
N MET A 89 -24.99 -7.08 12.95
CA MET A 89 -23.72 -6.58 13.49
C MET A 89 -23.08 -5.52 12.59
N ASN A 90 -22.63 -4.43 13.19
CA ASN A 90 -21.86 -3.37 12.57
C ASN A 90 -20.54 -3.14 13.30
N VAL A 91 -19.48 -2.86 12.54
CA VAL A 91 -18.14 -2.58 13.06
C VAL A 91 -17.84 -1.10 12.83
N GLU A 92 -17.74 -0.34 13.91
CA GLU A 92 -17.52 1.11 13.86
C GLU A 92 -16.10 1.43 14.36
N PRO A 93 -15.18 1.80 13.46
CA PRO A 93 -13.83 2.18 13.86
C PRO A 93 -13.85 3.54 14.56
N VAL A 94 -13.09 3.69 15.64
CA VAL A 94 -12.93 4.98 16.33
C VAL A 94 -11.78 5.74 15.68
N PRO A 95 -12.03 6.90 15.04
CA PRO A 95 -11.00 7.68 14.35
C PRO A 95 -9.81 8.00 15.25
N ASP A 96 -8.60 8.02 14.66
CA ASP A 96 -7.35 8.36 15.33
C ASP A 96 -7.04 7.51 16.59
N SER A 97 -7.53 6.27 16.63
CA SER A 97 -7.29 5.34 17.74
C SER A 97 -7.20 3.88 17.28
N GLN A 98 -6.69 3.01 18.15
CA GLN A 98 -6.69 1.55 17.98
C GLN A 98 -7.98 0.89 18.50
N LEU A 99 -9.02 1.69 18.76
CA LEU A 99 -10.28 1.22 19.31
C LEU A 99 -11.27 0.90 18.20
N VAL A 100 -12.03 -0.17 18.43
CA VAL A 100 -13.15 -0.57 17.60
C VAL A 100 -14.39 -0.77 18.46
N ASN A 101 -15.49 -0.19 17.99
CA ASN A 101 -16.81 -0.35 18.56
C ASN A 101 -17.55 -1.43 17.79
N LEU A 102 -18.11 -2.38 18.53
CA LEU A 102 -19.00 -3.41 18.01
C LEU A 102 -20.42 -3.05 18.40
N VAL A 103 -21.29 -2.97 17.39
CA VAL A 103 -22.70 -2.62 17.58
C VAL A 103 -23.54 -3.74 16.99
N ALA A 104 -24.52 -4.25 17.73
CA ALA A 104 -25.53 -5.15 17.20
C ALA A 104 -26.92 -4.54 17.38
N VAL A 105 -27.74 -4.66 16.35
CA VAL A 105 -29.12 -4.18 16.35
C VAL A 105 -30.05 -5.38 16.21
N SER A 106 -30.90 -5.61 17.21
CA SER A 106 -31.96 -6.61 17.13
C SER A 106 -33.22 -6.15 17.89
N ARG A 107 -34.32 -6.89 17.72
CA ARG A 107 -35.58 -6.64 18.44
C ARG A 107 -35.48 -6.93 19.95
N SER A 108 -34.55 -7.80 20.35
CA SER A 108 -34.30 -8.16 21.74
C SER A 108 -33.10 -7.39 22.31
N ALA A 109 -33.29 -6.74 23.45
CA ALA A 109 -32.22 -6.01 24.13
C ALA A 109 -31.12 -6.98 24.63
N GLU A 110 -31.52 -8.15 25.13
CA GLU A 110 -30.60 -9.18 25.64
C GLU A 110 -29.80 -9.82 24.50
N ALA A 111 -30.48 -10.17 23.39
CA ALA A 111 -29.81 -10.72 22.22
C ALA A 111 -28.76 -9.75 21.65
N SER A 112 -29.08 -8.45 21.60
CA SER A 112 -28.15 -7.43 21.09
C SER A 112 -26.84 -7.37 21.90
N ALA A 113 -26.93 -7.42 23.24
CA ALA A 113 -25.75 -7.43 24.09
C ALA A 113 -24.98 -8.76 24.01
N ALA A 114 -25.69 -9.89 23.98
CA ALA A 114 -25.10 -11.22 23.86
C ALA A 114 -24.32 -11.37 22.54
N ILE A 115 -24.89 -10.95 21.40
CA ILE A 115 -24.24 -11.00 20.09
C ILE A 115 -22.90 -10.25 20.12
N VAL A 116 -22.87 -9.03 20.66
CA VAL A 116 -21.62 -8.24 20.70
C VAL A 116 -20.57 -8.86 21.60
N ASN A 117 -20.95 -9.28 22.81
CA ASN A 117 -20.01 -9.87 23.76
C ASN A 117 -19.42 -11.18 23.21
N THR A 118 -20.27 -12.06 22.68
CA THR A 118 -19.80 -13.32 22.07
C THR A 118 -18.99 -13.06 20.79
N ALA A 119 -19.33 -12.05 19.98
CA ALA A 119 -18.53 -11.69 18.80
C ALA A 119 -17.12 -11.26 19.18
N ALA A 120 -16.97 -10.45 20.23
CA ALA A 120 -15.68 -10.04 20.75
C ALA A 120 -14.86 -11.25 21.24
N GLU A 121 -15.46 -12.15 22.01
CA GLU A 121 -14.81 -13.37 22.52
C GLU A 121 -14.36 -14.31 21.39
N VAL A 122 -15.26 -14.61 20.44
CA VAL A 122 -14.95 -15.47 19.28
C VAL A 122 -13.82 -14.89 18.45
N TYR A 123 -13.78 -13.57 18.28
CA TYR A 123 -12.70 -12.92 17.57
C TYR A 123 -11.37 -12.98 18.33
N VAL A 124 -11.36 -12.71 19.64
CA VAL A 124 -10.17 -12.82 20.50
C VAL A 124 -9.57 -14.23 20.41
N GLU A 125 -10.41 -15.26 20.52
CA GLU A 125 -9.98 -16.65 20.47
C GLU A 125 -9.44 -17.04 19.08
N ARG A 126 -10.16 -16.72 18.01
CA ARG A 126 -9.66 -17.00 16.65
C ARG A 126 -8.43 -16.21 16.27
N ASN A 127 -8.27 -15.01 16.83
CA ASN A 127 -7.05 -14.25 16.65
C ASN A 127 -5.87 -14.96 17.31
N LEU A 128 -6.06 -15.46 18.53
CA LEU A 128 -5.06 -16.26 19.23
C LEU A 128 -4.75 -17.58 18.49
N GLU A 129 -5.76 -18.32 18.03
CA GLU A 129 -5.58 -19.55 17.26
C GLU A 129 -4.74 -19.32 16.00
N ARG A 130 -5.07 -18.29 15.20
CA ARG A 130 -4.30 -17.93 14.00
C ARG A 130 -2.86 -17.54 14.35
N GLN A 131 -2.67 -16.81 15.45
CA GLN A 131 -1.34 -16.41 15.89
C GLN A 131 -0.51 -17.61 16.34
N VAL A 132 -1.09 -18.53 17.13
CA VAL A 132 -0.45 -19.78 17.57
C VAL A 132 -0.11 -20.66 16.36
N GLU A 133 -1.02 -20.80 15.39
CA GLU A 133 -0.77 -21.56 14.17
C GLU A 133 0.38 -20.96 13.36
N SER A 134 0.43 -19.62 13.22
CA SER A 134 1.54 -18.91 12.57
C SER A 134 2.87 -19.14 13.28
N ILE A 135 2.89 -19.04 14.62
CA ILE A 135 4.08 -19.30 15.44
C ILE A 135 4.53 -20.76 15.30
N ASP A 136 3.62 -21.72 15.30
CA ASP A 136 3.93 -23.16 15.14
C ASP A 136 4.49 -23.46 13.75
N ASN A 137 3.95 -22.84 12.70
CA ASN A 137 4.49 -22.94 11.34
C ASN A 137 5.93 -22.38 11.28
N ALA A 138 6.17 -21.21 11.88
CA ALA A 138 7.49 -20.58 11.93
C ALA A 138 8.48 -21.43 12.75
N ALA A 139 8.07 -21.96 13.89
CA ALA A 139 8.90 -22.84 14.73
C ALA A 139 9.29 -24.12 13.98
N ARG A 140 8.35 -24.76 13.27
CA ARG A 140 8.65 -25.94 12.42
C ARG A 140 9.64 -25.61 11.31
N TRP A 141 9.46 -24.48 10.63
CA TRP A 141 10.39 -24.04 9.60
C TRP A 141 11.80 -23.76 10.17
N LEU A 142 11.89 -23.03 11.29
CA LEU A 142 13.16 -22.74 11.96
C LEU A 142 13.86 -24.01 12.46
N THR A 143 13.10 -24.99 12.98
CA THR A 143 13.66 -26.28 13.41
C THR A 143 14.27 -27.03 12.22
N GLN A 144 13.58 -27.05 11.08
CA GLN A 144 14.11 -27.67 9.87
C GLN A 144 15.36 -26.95 9.34
N GLN A 145 15.39 -25.61 9.40
CA GLN A 145 16.59 -24.85 9.05
C GLN A 145 17.73 -25.09 10.05
N HIS A 146 17.44 -25.17 11.35
CA HIS A 146 18.41 -25.46 12.39
C HIS A 146 19.11 -26.81 12.13
N ASP A 147 18.34 -27.86 11.87
CA ASP A 147 18.91 -29.18 11.53
C ASP A 147 19.76 -29.12 10.26
N SER A 148 19.28 -28.44 9.20
CA SER A 148 20.06 -28.28 7.98
C SER A 148 21.37 -27.51 8.18
N MET A 149 21.37 -26.47 9.01
CA MET A 149 22.58 -25.67 9.32
C MET A 149 23.53 -26.44 10.23
N ARG A 150 23.01 -27.24 11.17
CA ARG A 150 23.82 -28.14 12.00
C ARG A 150 24.56 -29.14 11.12
N ASP A 151 23.85 -29.81 10.21
CA ASP A 151 24.43 -30.82 9.33
C ASP A 151 25.47 -30.19 8.38
N ALA A 152 25.23 -28.97 7.89
CA ALA A 152 26.19 -28.20 7.10
C ALA A 152 27.45 -27.80 7.90
N LEU A 153 27.27 -27.35 9.15
CA LEU A 153 28.38 -27.03 10.05
C LEU A 153 29.23 -28.27 10.33
N GLU A 154 28.59 -29.38 10.71
CA GLU A 154 29.26 -30.66 10.97
C GLU A 154 30.04 -31.14 9.74
N SER A 155 29.45 -31.08 8.55
CA SER A 155 30.14 -31.43 7.30
C SER A 155 31.34 -30.52 7.01
N SER A 156 31.24 -29.21 7.27
CA SER A 156 32.36 -28.28 7.08
C SER A 156 33.47 -28.47 8.12
N GLU A 157 33.12 -28.81 9.36
CA GLU A 157 34.08 -29.13 10.42
C GLU A 157 34.79 -30.46 10.15
N GLU A 158 34.06 -31.47 9.66
CA GLU A 158 34.64 -32.74 9.21
C GLU A 158 35.61 -32.51 8.05
N ALA A 159 35.21 -31.76 7.02
CA ALA A 159 36.09 -31.41 5.89
C ALA A 159 37.37 -30.68 6.33
N LEU A 160 37.28 -29.78 7.32
CA LEU A 160 38.43 -29.09 7.90
C LEU A 160 39.35 -30.07 8.64
N VAL A 161 38.78 -31.00 9.40
CA VAL A 161 39.54 -32.03 10.13
C VAL A 161 40.18 -33.02 9.17
N ASP A 162 39.48 -33.49 8.14
CA ASP A 162 39.98 -34.39 7.11
C ASP A 162 41.14 -33.73 6.35
N PHE A 163 40.97 -32.48 5.93
CA PHE A 163 42.05 -31.72 5.30
C PHE A 163 43.28 -31.60 6.22
N ARG A 164 43.08 -31.43 7.53
CA ARG A 164 44.17 -31.42 8.52
C ARG A 164 44.91 -32.76 8.58
N VAL A 165 44.17 -33.87 8.55
CA VAL A 165 44.72 -35.23 8.68
C VAL A 165 45.43 -35.64 7.40
N GLU A 166 44.81 -35.44 6.23
CA GLU A 166 45.36 -35.80 4.92
C GLU A 166 46.66 -35.05 4.61
N ASN A 167 46.70 -33.75 4.91
CA ASN A 167 47.86 -32.91 4.61
C ASN A 167 48.86 -32.84 5.79
N GLY A 168 48.64 -33.64 6.85
CA GLY A 168 49.57 -33.71 7.99
C GLY A 168 49.77 -32.38 8.72
N ILE A 169 48.78 -31.48 8.69
CA ILE A 169 48.81 -30.14 9.32
C ILE A 169 48.53 -30.26 10.84
N LEU A 170 49.08 -31.30 11.45
CA LEU A 170 49.07 -31.49 12.90
C LEU A 170 50.27 -30.71 13.45
N ALA A 171 50.04 -29.42 13.71
CA ALA A 171 50.97 -28.47 14.34
C ALA A 171 52.03 -27.77 13.43
N VAL A 172 51.66 -27.31 12.23
CA VAL A 172 52.51 -26.37 11.48
C VAL A 172 52.33 -24.96 12.08
N ARG A 173 53.33 -24.48 12.80
CA ARG A 173 53.41 -23.09 13.24
C ARG A 173 53.78 -22.24 12.04
N LEU A 174 53.22 -21.04 11.91
CA LEU A 174 53.68 -20.01 10.96
C LEU A 174 55.21 -19.79 11.00
N GLU A 175 55.87 -20.17 12.10
CA GLU A 175 57.32 -20.16 12.29
C GLU A 175 58.09 -20.99 11.24
N ASP A 176 57.53 -22.09 10.73
CA ASP A 176 58.19 -22.92 9.71
C ASP A 176 58.18 -22.24 8.33
N ASN A 177 57.09 -21.53 7.97
CA ASN A 177 57.03 -20.71 6.75
C ASN A 177 58.03 -19.55 6.80
N VAL A 178 58.16 -18.89 7.96
CA VAL A 178 59.12 -17.78 8.14
C VAL A 178 60.57 -18.29 8.04
N SER A 179 60.86 -19.47 8.60
CA SER A 179 62.20 -20.06 8.51
C SER A 179 62.56 -20.48 7.09
N LEU A 180 61.65 -21.08 6.33
CA LEU A 180 61.85 -21.45 4.92
C LEU A 180 62.05 -20.23 4.02
N LEU A 181 61.28 -19.16 4.21
CA LEU A 181 61.46 -17.90 3.49
C LEU A 181 62.83 -17.27 3.76
N SER A 182 63.30 -17.32 5.02
CA SER A 182 64.65 -16.87 5.36
C SER A 182 65.73 -17.75 4.72
N GLU A 183 65.52 -19.07 4.67
CA GLU A 183 66.44 -20.02 4.02
C GLU A 183 66.52 -19.74 2.51
N MET A 184 65.39 -19.49 1.84
CA MET A 184 65.35 -19.11 0.42
C MET A 184 66.14 -17.83 0.14
N GLN A 185 66.00 -16.79 0.97
CA GLN A 185 66.79 -15.57 0.82
C GLN A 185 68.28 -15.86 0.95
N THR A 186 68.69 -16.63 1.97
CA THR A 186 70.11 -16.98 2.14
C THR A 186 70.65 -17.84 1.01
N LEU A 187 69.86 -18.78 0.47
CA LEU A 187 70.25 -19.61 -0.67
C LEU A 187 70.34 -18.79 -1.96
N SER A 188 69.43 -17.83 -2.16
CA SER A 188 69.48 -16.89 -3.28
C SER A 188 70.74 -16.04 -3.25
N ASP A 189 71.11 -15.52 -2.07
CA ASP A 189 72.33 -14.73 -1.90
C ASP A 189 73.60 -15.57 -2.14
N GLN A 190 73.63 -16.78 -1.59
CA GLN A 190 74.74 -17.73 -1.82
C GLN A 190 74.85 -18.12 -3.30
N LEU A 191 73.74 -18.35 -3.99
CA LEU A 191 73.71 -18.65 -5.41
C LEU A 191 74.22 -17.46 -6.24
N ALA A 192 73.80 -16.23 -5.90
CA ALA A 192 74.28 -15.03 -6.59
C ALA A 192 75.79 -14.84 -6.44
N GLN A 193 76.34 -15.12 -5.26
CA GLN A 193 77.79 -15.09 -5.01
C GLN A 193 78.53 -16.19 -5.80
N ALA A 194 78.03 -17.43 -5.76
CA ALA A 194 78.62 -18.55 -6.49
C ALA A 194 78.59 -18.34 -8.01
N ARG A 195 77.50 -17.77 -8.54
CA ARG A 195 77.36 -17.38 -9.95
C ARG A 195 78.41 -16.35 -10.36
N LEU A 196 78.57 -15.30 -9.56
CA LEU A 196 79.56 -14.26 -9.83
C LEU A 196 80.98 -14.83 -9.85
N GLU A 197 81.29 -15.76 -8.95
CA GLU A 197 82.60 -16.43 -8.92
C GLU A 197 82.81 -17.34 -10.14
N ALA A 198 81.82 -18.16 -10.49
CA ALA A 198 81.86 -19.01 -11.68
C ALA A 198 82.01 -18.18 -12.96
N ASP A 199 81.27 -17.07 -13.10
CA ASP A 199 81.37 -16.16 -14.24
C ASP A 199 82.76 -15.53 -14.33
N ARG A 200 83.32 -15.06 -13.22
CA ARG A 200 84.70 -14.52 -13.18
C ARG A 200 85.69 -15.58 -13.66
N LEU A 201 85.67 -16.78 -13.07
CA LEU A 201 86.57 -17.87 -13.46
C LEU A 201 86.39 -18.26 -14.94
N ARG A 202 85.15 -18.29 -15.43
CA ARG A 202 84.84 -18.60 -16.84
C ARG A 202 85.43 -17.56 -17.77
N THR A 203 85.32 -16.28 -17.44
CA THR A 203 85.92 -15.20 -18.23
C THR A 203 87.44 -15.28 -18.23
N THR A 204 88.07 -15.58 -17.08
CA THR A 204 89.52 -15.76 -16.97
C THR A 204 90.00 -16.94 -17.82
N VAL A 205 89.35 -18.11 -17.72
CA VAL A 205 89.69 -19.29 -18.55
C VAL A 205 89.57 -18.95 -20.04
N GLN A 206 88.49 -18.30 -20.46
CA GLN A 206 88.32 -17.88 -21.86
C GLN A 206 89.38 -16.89 -22.34
N GLN A 207 89.85 -15.99 -21.47
CA GLN A 207 90.95 -15.07 -21.80
C GLN A 207 92.27 -15.84 -21.99
N ILE A 208 92.59 -16.76 -21.06
CA ILE A 208 93.78 -17.62 -21.16
C ILE A 208 93.75 -18.46 -22.45
N GLU A 209 92.62 -19.08 -22.77
CA GLU A 209 92.48 -19.91 -23.98
C GLU A 209 92.64 -19.09 -25.27
N ARG A 210 92.12 -17.86 -25.31
CA ARG A 210 92.28 -16.95 -26.47
C ARG A 210 93.74 -16.56 -26.68
N GLU A 211 94.44 -16.21 -25.61
CA GLU A 211 95.84 -15.79 -25.71
C GLU A 211 96.77 -16.96 -26.04
N LEU A 212 96.51 -18.15 -25.49
CA LEU A 212 97.20 -19.38 -25.86
C LEU A 212 97.03 -19.70 -27.36
N ALA A 213 95.84 -19.49 -27.92
CA ALA A 213 95.57 -19.68 -29.35
C ALA A 213 96.31 -18.69 -30.27
N THR A 214 96.65 -17.50 -29.77
CA THR A 214 97.41 -16.48 -30.53
C THR A 214 98.92 -16.68 -30.51
N GLY A 215 99.45 -17.54 -29.63
CA GLY A 215 100.87 -17.90 -29.57
C GLY A 215 101.82 -16.83 -28.99
N ASP A 216 101.31 -15.69 -28.53
CA ASP A 216 102.11 -14.59 -27.96
C ASP A 216 101.93 -14.48 -26.43
N LEU A 217 102.43 -15.49 -25.71
CA LEU A 217 102.35 -15.59 -24.24
C LEU A 217 103.28 -14.60 -23.51
N ALA A 218 104.21 -13.97 -24.24
CA ALA A 218 105.18 -13.04 -23.70
C ALA A 218 104.55 -11.67 -23.37
N THR A 219 103.58 -11.21 -24.17
CA THR A 219 102.88 -9.92 -24.00
C THR A 219 101.51 -10.03 -23.30
N ALA A 220 101.01 -11.25 -23.16
CA ALA A 220 99.82 -11.63 -22.40
C ALA A 220 99.77 -11.04 -20.98
N SER A 221 98.74 -10.23 -20.69
CA SER A 221 98.50 -9.58 -19.38
C SER A 221 97.19 -10.09 -18.76
N ILE A 222 97.13 -11.40 -18.48
CA ILE A 222 95.94 -12.04 -17.92
C ILE A 222 96.01 -12.09 -16.39
N GLU A 223 94.89 -11.75 -15.75
CA GLU A 223 94.67 -11.90 -14.32
C GLU A 223 94.79 -13.38 -13.92
N GLY A 224 95.72 -13.70 -13.00
CA GLY A 224 96.09 -15.08 -12.63
C GLY A 224 97.44 -15.56 -13.17
N ILE A 225 97.75 -15.27 -14.44
CA ILE A 225 99.08 -15.52 -15.02
C ILE A 225 100.07 -14.47 -14.49
N VAL A 226 99.61 -13.24 -14.31
CA VAL A 226 100.38 -12.15 -13.70
C VAL A 226 100.67 -12.41 -12.22
N GLU A 227 99.82 -13.16 -11.53
CA GLU A 227 99.93 -13.44 -10.09
C GLU A 227 100.89 -14.59 -9.76
N SER A 228 101.20 -15.48 -10.72
CA SER A 228 102.14 -16.58 -10.51
C SER A 228 103.59 -16.06 -10.50
N PRO A 229 104.31 -16.15 -9.37
CA PRO A 229 105.70 -15.68 -9.26
C PRO A 229 106.66 -16.45 -10.18
N LEU A 230 106.32 -17.71 -10.49
CA LEU A 230 107.13 -18.57 -11.35
C LEU A 230 107.01 -18.16 -12.82
N ILE A 231 105.80 -17.84 -13.28
CA ILE A 231 105.58 -17.32 -14.64
C ILE A 231 106.27 -15.97 -14.81
N GLN A 232 106.19 -15.09 -13.81
CA GLN A 232 106.91 -13.80 -13.84
C GLN A 232 108.43 -13.99 -13.91
N ALA A 233 108.98 -14.92 -13.12
CA ALA A 233 110.40 -15.24 -13.15
C ALA A 233 110.83 -15.80 -14.51
N LEU A 234 110.04 -16.70 -15.12
CA LEU A 234 110.30 -17.27 -16.45
C LEU A 234 110.19 -16.20 -17.56
N LYS A 235 109.20 -15.31 -17.50
CA LYS A 235 109.07 -14.16 -18.40
C LYS A 235 110.28 -13.23 -18.30
N GLN A 236 110.71 -12.90 -17.08
CA GLN A 236 111.89 -12.05 -16.88
C GLN A 236 113.15 -12.71 -17.44
N GLN A 237 113.36 -14.02 -17.22
CA GLN A 237 114.49 -14.75 -17.79
C GLN A 237 114.45 -14.81 -19.31
N LEU A 238 113.26 -14.94 -19.92
CA LEU A 238 113.09 -14.87 -21.38
C LEU A 238 113.43 -13.48 -21.93
N VAL A 239 113.01 -12.41 -21.25
CA VAL A 239 113.37 -11.03 -21.61
C VAL A 239 114.88 -10.83 -21.47
N ASP A 240 115.51 -11.32 -20.40
CA ASP A 240 116.95 -11.20 -20.18
C ASP A 240 117.75 -11.96 -21.26
N ILE A 241 117.30 -13.16 -21.67
CA ILE A 241 117.90 -13.91 -22.79
C ILE A 241 117.68 -13.19 -24.11
N GLU A 242 116.51 -12.58 -24.33
CA GLU A 242 116.22 -11.81 -25.54
C GLU A 242 117.16 -10.59 -25.65
N VAL A 243 117.38 -9.88 -24.55
CA VAL A 243 118.35 -8.77 -24.49
C VAL A 243 119.78 -9.27 -24.80
N GLN A 244 120.20 -10.39 -24.18
CA GLN A 244 121.52 -11.00 -24.46
C GLN A 244 121.65 -11.44 -25.93
N ARG A 245 120.57 -11.95 -26.53
CA ARG A 245 120.52 -12.34 -27.94
C ARG A 245 120.64 -11.12 -28.85
N ILE A 246 119.96 -10.02 -28.54
CA ILE A 246 120.07 -8.75 -29.26
C ILE A 246 121.50 -8.22 -29.18
N ASP A 247 122.12 -8.20 -27.99
CA ASP A 247 123.50 -7.75 -27.80
C ASP A 247 124.50 -8.60 -28.60
N LEU A 248 124.37 -9.93 -28.57
CA LEU A 248 125.26 -10.86 -29.29
C LEU A 248 125.01 -10.88 -30.80
N SER A 249 123.80 -10.59 -31.26
CA SER A 249 123.46 -10.49 -32.69
C SER A 249 124.18 -9.33 -33.41
N SER A 250 124.60 -8.32 -32.65
CA SER A 250 125.42 -7.21 -33.18
C SER A 250 126.87 -7.61 -33.47
N GLN A 251 127.35 -8.72 -32.88
CA GLN A 251 128.75 -9.17 -32.96
C GLN A 251 128.93 -10.50 -33.67
N TYR A 252 127.92 -11.38 -33.64
CA TYR A 252 128.00 -12.74 -34.17
C TYR A 252 126.83 -13.04 -35.12
N LEU A 253 127.13 -13.82 -36.17
CA LEU A 253 126.11 -14.38 -37.07
C LEU A 253 125.37 -15.54 -36.38
N ASP A 254 124.13 -15.77 -36.82
CA ASP A 254 123.17 -16.76 -36.29
C ASP A 254 123.70 -18.18 -36.03
N GLY A 255 124.77 -18.60 -36.72
CA GLY A 255 125.35 -19.94 -36.60
C GLY A 255 126.46 -20.09 -35.55
N HIS A 256 126.83 -19.03 -34.83
CA HIS A 256 127.89 -19.09 -33.82
C HIS A 256 127.46 -19.97 -32.62
N PRO A 257 128.35 -20.79 -32.03
CA PRO A 257 127.99 -21.70 -30.92
C PRO A 257 127.29 -21.03 -29.73
N SER A 258 127.60 -19.77 -29.43
CA SER A 258 126.92 -19.00 -28.37
C SER A 258 125.49 -18.58 -28.73
N MET A 259 125.20 -18.29 -30.01
CA MET A 259 123.84 -17.97 -30.50
C MET A 259 122.96 -19.22 -30.52
N VAL A 260 123.52 -20.37 -30.88
CA VAL A 260 122.83 -21.67 -30.83
C VAL A 260 122.52 -22.07 -29.38
N ALA A 261 123.47 -21.86 -28.46
CA ALA A 261 123.26 -22.12 -27.04
C ALA A 261 122.15 -21.23 -26.43
N LEU A 262 122.12 -19.93 -26.78
CA LEU A 262 121.05 -19.03 -26.34
C LEU A 262 119.69 -19.36 -26.96
N ARG A 263 119.63 -19.77 -28.24
CA ARG A 263 118.39 -20.26 -28.87
C ARG A 263 117.86 -21.52 -28.18
N ALA A 264 118.72 -22.50 -27.91
CA ALA A 264 118.34 -23.70 -27.17
C ALA A 264 117.87 -23.38 -25.74
N GLN A 265 118.47 -22.37 -25.09
CA GLN A 265 118.05 -21.90 -23.78
C GLN A 265 116.72 -21.14 -23.83
N GLN A 266 116.47 -20.36 -24.88
CA GLN A 266 115.20 -19.67 -25.14
C GLN A 266 114.07 -20.68 -25.41
N GLU A 267 114.32 -21.70 -26.23
CA GLU A 267 113.36 -22.79 -26.51
C GLU A 267 113.01 -23.57 -25.23
N LEU A 268 114.00 -23.94 -24.43
CA LEU A 268 113.78 -24.63 -23.15
C LEU A 268 112.98 -23.79 -22.15
N LEU A 269 113.26 -22.48 -22.05
CA LEU A 269 112.49 -21.59 -21.18
C LEU A 269 111.07 -21.34 -21.70
N ALA A 270 110.89 -21.27 -23.02
CA ALA A 270 109.57 -21.16 -23.64
C ALA A 270 108.74 -22.44 -23.43
N GLU A 271 109.35 -23.61 -23.54
CA GLU A 271 108.71 -24.90 -23.24
C GLU A 271 108.28 -24.97 -21.77
N ARG A 272 109.16 -24.62 -20.83
CA ARG A 272 108.82 -24.54 -19.40
C ARG A 272 107.74 -23.50 -19.08
N LEU A 273 107.75 -22.37 -19.78
CA LEU A 273 106.70 -21.35 -19.64
C LEU A 273 105.35 -21.90 -20.11
N ASN A 274 105.32 -22.64 -21.21
CA ASN A 274 104.10 -23.26 -21.72
C ASN A 274 103.56 -24.34 -20.76
N GLU A 275 104.43 -25.20 -20.23
CA GLU A 275 104.07 -26.23 -19.23
C GLU A 275 103.47 -25.60 -17.96
N GLU A 276 104.07 -24.50 -17.48
CA GLU A 276 103.58 -23.79 -16.29
C GLU A 276 102.24 -23.08 -16.58
N VAL A 277 102.09 -22.46 -17.75
CA VAL A 277 100.82 -21.86 -18.18
C VAL A 277 99.72 -22.91 -18.30
N GLU A 278 100.03 -24.09 -18.85
CA GLU A 278 99.09 -25.22 -18.95
C GLU A 278 98.66 -25.73 -17.57
N THR A 279 99.62 -25.87 -16.63
CA THR A 279 99.36 -26.24 -15.24
C THR A 279 98.46 -25.23 -14.52
N VAL A 280 98.74 -23.93 -14.67
CA VAL A 280 97.91 -22.87 -14.12
C VAL A 280 96.51 -22.93 -14.74
N MET A 281 96.40 -23.13 -16.05
CA MET A 281 95.12 -23.16 -16.74
C MET A 281 94.28 -24.39 -16.35
N GLU A 282 94.90 -25.56 -16.14
CA GLU A 282 94.25 -26.74 -15.55
C GLU A 282 93.74 -26.46 -14.13
N SER A 283 94.51 -25.72 -13.31
CA SER A 283 94.05 -25.29 -11.98
C SER A 283 92.82 -24.36 -12.05
N TYR A 284 92.77 -23.44 -13.03
CA TYR A 284 91.61 -22.57 -13.24
C TYR A 284 90.40 -23.32 -13.80
N ARG A 285 90.59 -24.32 -14.67
CA ARG A 285 89.52 -25.22 -15.13
C ARG A 285 88.92 -26.01 -13.98
N ASN A 286 89.76 -26.59 -13.12
CA ASN A 286 89.30 -27.31 -11.94
C ASN A 286 88.52 -26.39 -10.99
N ARG A 287 89.00 -25.15 -10.78
CA ARG A 287 88.29 -24.15 -9.98
C ARG A 287 86.93 -23.79 -10.59
N LEU A 288 86.87 -23.58 -11.91
CA LEU A 288 85.63 -23.31 -12.63
C LEU A 288 84.63 -24.46 -12.47
N GLU A 289 85.07 -25.71 -12.68
CA GLU A 289 84.23 -26.89 -12.51
C GLU A 289 83.68 -26.98 -11.07
N THR A 290 84.52 -26.74 -10.06
CA THR A 290 84.05 -26.73 -8.67
C THR A 290 83.03 -25.62 -8.40
N ALA A 291 83.22 -24.42 -8.96
CA ALA A 291 82.30 -23.30 -8.82
C ALA A 291 80.97 -23.57 -9.53
N GLU A 292 80.99 -24.12 -10.76
CA GLU A 292 79.79 -24.52 -11.50
C GLU A 292 79.02 -25.64 -10.79
N SER A 293 79.72 -26.61 -10.20
CA SER A 293 79.08 -27.67 -9.40
C SER A 293 78.43 -27.13 -8.12
N LEU A 294 78.99 -26.10 -7.51
CA LEU A 294 78.42 -25.42 -6.35
C LEU A 294 77.18 -24.62 -6.76
N GLU A 295 77.25 -23.88 -7.87
CA GLU A 295 76.13 -23.17 -8.45
C GLU A 295 74.95 -24.11 -8.72
N GLN A 296 75.19 -25.24 -9.41
CA GLN A 296 74.14 -26.21 -9.74
C GLN A 296 73.48 -26.80 -8.48
N ARG A 297 74.27 -27.11 -7.44
CA ARG A 297 73.72 -27.61 -6.17
C ARG A 297 72.89 -26.58 -5.43
N LEU A 298 73.35 -25.32 -5.38
CA LEU A 298 72.61 -24.22 -4.77
C LEU A 298 71.32 -23.91 -5.54
N ALA A 299 71.37 -23.91 -6.89
CA ALA A 299 70.21 -23.72 -7.74
C ALA A 299 69.18 -24.84 -7.57
N ALA A 300 69.62 -26.10 -7.52
CA ALA A 300 68.74 -27.24 -7.29
C ALA A 300 68.08 -27.19 -5.90
N ARG A 301 68.84 -26.80 -4.87
CA ARG A 301 68.30 -26.64 -3.51
C ARG A 301 67.30 -25.49 -3.43
N LEU A 302 67.61 -24.34 -4.03
CA LEU A 302 66.69 -23.20 -4.09
C LEU A 302 65.38 -23.58 -4.78
N ALA A 303 65.45 -24.28 -5.93
CA ALA A 303 64.26 -24.75 -6.64
C ALA A 303 63.43 -25.76 -5.83
N ALA A 304 64.08 -26.65 -5.08
CA ALA A 304 63.40 -27.57 -4.18
C ALA A 304 62.70 -26.83 -3.03
N THR A 305 63.38 -25.87 -2.38
CA THR A 305 62.78 -25.05 -1.32
C THR A 305 61.63 -24.19 -1.86
N GLU A 306 61.74 -23.63 -3.06
CA GLU A 306 60.68 -22.87 -3.72
C GLU A 306 59.43 -23.73 -3.94
N SER A 307 59.60 -24.97 -4.43
CA SER A 307 58.49 -25.92 -4.60
C SER A 307 57.78 -26.21 -3.28
N THR A 308 58.53 -26.44 -2.19
CA THR A 308 57.96 -26.68 -0.86
C THR A 308 57.17 -25.47 -0.36
N VAL A 309 57.70 -24.25 -0.55
CA VAL A 309 57.01 -23.01 -0.14
C VAL A 309 55.72 -22.80 -0.95
N GLN A 310 55.72 -23.11 -2.25
CA GLN A 310 54.52 -23.02 -3.09
C GLN A 310 53.45 -24.03 -2.67
N GLU A 311 53.84 -25.27 -2.37
CA GLU A 311 52.94 -26.33 -1.90
C GLU A 311 52.32 -25.95 -0.54
N LEU A 312 53.13 -25.54 0.43
CA LEU A 312 52.67 -25.06 1.74
C LEU A 312 51.75 -23.83 1.61
N GLY A 313 52.08 -22.89 0.74
CA GLY A 313 51.23 -21.73 0.46
C GLY A 313 49.86 -22.12 -0.13
N GLY A 314 49.83 -23.12 -1.01
CA GLY A 314 48.59 -23.69 -1.53
C GLY A 314 47.72 -24.31 -0.43
N HIS A 315 48.33 -25.09 0.47
CA HIS A 315 47.63 -25.67 1.62
C HIS A 315 47.12 -24.61 2.60
N GLU A 316 47.88 -23.53 2.85
CA GLU A 316 47.47 -22.43 3.72
C GLU A 316 46.25 -21.69 3.17
N VAL A 317 46.22 -21.43 1.86
CA VAL A 317 45.06 -20.78 1.20
C VAL A 317 43.81 -21.66 1.29
N ALA A 318 43.95 -22.96 1.01
CA ALA A 318 42.85 -23.92 1.10
C ALA A 318 42.34 -24.09 2.54
N TRP A 319 43.25 -24.19 3.52
CA TRP A 319 42.92 -24.21 4.94
C TRP A 319 42.12 -22.98 5.36
N ASN A 320 42.60 -21.78 5.01
CA ASN A 320 41.93 -20.53 5.34
C ASN A 320 40.56 -20.42 4.65
N ALA A 321 40.36 -21.05 3.49
CA ALA A 321 39.04 -21.13 2.86
C ALA A 321 38.08 -22.00 3.67
N LEU A 322 38.53 -23.18 4.11
CA LEU A 322 37.73 -24.09 4.95
C LEU A 322 37.42 -23.47 6.32
N VAL A 323 38.37 -22.78 6.95
CA VAL A 323 38.13 -22.06 8.22
C VAL A 323 37.04 -21.00 8.03
N ARG A 324 37.10 -20.20 6.96
CA ARG A 324 36.06 -19.20 6.67
C ARG A 324 34.69 -19.83 6.44
N GLU A 325 34.64 -21.00 5.81
CA GLU A 325 33.40 -21.74 5.59
C GLU A 325 32.80 -22.25 6.90
N VAL A 326 33.62 -22.83 7.78
CA VAL A 326 33.20 -23.24 9.13
C VAL A 326 32.71 -22.05 9.95
N ASP A 327 33.43 -20.94 9.95
CA ASP A 327 33.04 -19.74 10.70
C ASP A 327 31.71 -19.15 10.17
N ALA A 328 31.52 -19.13 8.85
CA ALA A 328 30.26 -18.68 8.24
C ALA A 328 29.08 -19.59 8.61
N ASN A 329 29.27 -20.92 8.55
CA ASN A 329 28.24 -21.89 8.94
C ASN A 329 27.92 -21.80 10.44
N ARG A 330 28.93 -21.56 11.28
CA ARG A 330 28.76 -21.38 12.73
C ARG A 330 27.95 -20.11 13.03
N GLU A 331 28.25 -18.99 12.37
CA GLU A 331 27.49 -17.75 12.55
C GLU A 331 26.02 -17.92 12.15
N LEU A 332 25.75 -18.62 11.04
CA LEU A 332 24.38 -18.94 10.59
C LEU A 332 23.66 -19.86 11.57
N TYR A 333 24.34 -20.90 12.05
CA TYR A 333 23.81 -21.81 13.06
C TYR A 333 23.43 -21.07 14.35
N ASP A 334 24.35 -20.27 14.90
CA ASP A 334 24.13 -19.49 16.13
C ASP A 334 23.00 -18.45 15.96
N MET A 335 22.85 -17.87 14.76
CA MET A 335 21.73 -16.98 14.45
C MET A 335 20.39 -17.72 14.47
N ILE A 336 20.30 -18.88 13.80
CA ILE A 336 19.07 -19.68 13.77
C ILE A 336 18.74 -20.23 15.15
N GLU A 337 19.74 -20.68 15.92
CA GLU A 337 19.54 -21.16 17.29
C GLU A 337 18.99 -20.07 18.21
N ARG A 338 19.56 -18.85 18.15
CA ARG A 338 19.01 -17.69 18.86
C ARG A 338 17.57 -17.41 18.47
N ARG A 339 17.27 -17.41 17.16
CA ARG A 339 15.93 -17.15 16.65
C ARG A 339 14.92 -18.22 17.06
N LEU A 340 15.33 -19.49 17.10
CA LEU A 340 14.50 -20.60 17.57
C LEU A 340 14.13 -20.43 19.05
N LYS A 341 15.11 -20.12 19.91
CA LYS A 341 14.87 -19.86 21.34
C LYS A 341 13.93 -18.68 21.57
N GLU A 342 14.03 -17.62 20.77
CA GLU A 342 13.10 -16.49 20.83
C GLU A 342 11.66 -16.92 20.51
N VAL A 343 11.47 -17.69 19.43
CA VAL A 343 10.14 -18.18 19.04
C VAL A 343 9.56 -19.10 20.11
N GLU A 344 10.37 -19.94 20.76
CA GLU A 344 9.93 -20.78 21.88
C GLU A 344 9.45 -19.96 23.09
N ILE A 345 10.14 -18.87 23.43
CA ILE A 345 9.71 -17.95 24.50
C ILE A 345 8.37 -17.29 24.16
N ILE A 346 8.22 -16.78 22.93
CA ILE A 346 6.99 -16.14 22.47
C ILE A 346 5.83 -17.15 22.45
N ARG A 347 6.09 -18.38 21.99
CA ARG A 347 5.11 -19.48 21.97
C ARG A 347 4.55 -19.75 23.37
N ASN A 348 5.40 -19.74 24.39
CA ASN A 348 5.00 -19.98 25.78
C ASN A 348 4.26 -18.79 26.41
N ALA A 349 4.50 -17.56 25.94
CA ALA A 349 3.86 -16.36 26.49
C ALA A 349 2.37 -16.21 26.09
N GLN A 350 1.88 -16.91 25.06
CA GLN A 350 0.49 -16.90 24.56
C GLN A 350 -0.16 -15.51 24.57
N HIS A 351 0.57 -14.49 24.13
CA HIS A 351 0.06 -13.13 24.16
C HIS A 351 -0.96 -12.89 23.05
N ASN A 352 -2.08 -12.25 23.39
CA ASN A 352 -3.07 -11.81 22.43
C ASN A 352 -3.01 -10.29 22.30
N ASN A 353 -2.76 -9.80 21.08
CA ASN A 353 -2.71 -8.37 20.77
C ASN A 353 -4.12 -7.72 20.72
N VAL A 354 -5.12 -8.40 21.26
CA VAL A 354 -6.52 -7.99 21.20
C VAL A 354 -7.10 -8.06 22.60
N GLN A 355 -7.62 -6.95 23.09
CA GLN A 355 -8.14 -6.83 24.45
C GLN A 355 -9.55 -6.24 24.46
N ILE A 356 -10.41 -6.83 25.29
CA ILE A 356 -11.76 -6.34 25.53
C ILE A 356 -11.67 -5.27 26.63
N ILE A 357 -11.76 -4.00 26.22
CA ILE A 357 -11.71 -2.85 27.13
C ILE A 357 -13.02 -2.68 27.90
N GLU A 358 -14.15 -2.85 27.21
CA GLU A 358 -15.49 -2.69 27.75
C GLU A 358 -16.42 -3.74 27.14
N THR A 359 -17.29 -4.32 27.96
CA THR A 359 -18.32 -5.28 27.54
C THR A 359 -19.63 -4.56 27.20
N ALA A 360 -20.38 -5.12 26.26
CA ALA A 360 -21.67 -4.57 25.87
C ALA A 360 -22.70 -4.73 26.99
N GLN A 361 -23.35 -3.62 27.33
CA GLN A 361 -24.46 -3.57 28.29
C GLN A 361 -25.80 -3.74 27.59
N VAL A 362 -26.78 -4.33 28.27
CA VAL A 362 -28.15 -4.44 27.75
C VAL A 362 -28.76 -3.03 27.59
N PRO A 363 -29.21 -2.64 26.38
CA PRO A 363 -29.72 -1.31 26.13
C PRO A 363 -31.03 -1.06 26.88
N ARG A 364 -31.13 0.11 27.52
CA ARG A 364 -32.34 0.52 28.29
C ARG A 364 -33.39 1.22 27.45
N ALA A 365 -33.05 1.67 26.25
CA ALA A 365 -33.92 2.40 25.34
C ALA A 365 -33.76 1.85 23.91
N PRO A 366 -34.83 1.86 23.09
CA PRO A 366 -34.77 1.37 21.72
C PRO A 366 -33.86 2.27 20.86
N TYR A 367 -33.07 1.64 19.99
CA TYR A 367 -32.16 2.35 19.08
C TYR A 367 -32.92 3.17 18.03
N GLN A 368 -33.98 2.63 17.44
CA GLN A 368 -34.85 3.30 16.45
C GLN A 368 -36.31 2.80 16.56
N PRO A 369 -37.32 3.58 16.11
CA PRO A 369 -37.26 4.95 15.61
C PRO A 369 -37.34 6.01 16.72
N ASN A 370 -36.73 7.18 16.49
CA ASN A 370 -36.89 8.36 17.33
C ASN A 370 -38.33 8.90 17.22
N ARG A 371 -39.21 8.46 18.13
CA ARG A 371 -40.65 8.78 18.12
C ARG A 371 -40.95 10.27 17.94
N LEU A 372 -40.14 11.15 18.54
CA LEU A 372 -40.27 12.60 18.42
C LEU A 372 -39.98 13.11 16.99
N ALA A 373 -38.91 12.63 16.37
CA ALA A 373 -38.53 13.01 15.01
C ALA A 373 -39.56 12.51 13.99
N SER A 374 -40.01 11.25 14.12
CA SER A 374 -41.05 10.67 13.28
C SER A 374 -42.37 11.43 13.40
N PHE A 375 -42.79 11.77 14.63
CA PHE A 375 -43.99 12.56 14.86
C PHE A 375 -43.89 13.98 14.27
N ALA A 376 -42.76 14.66 14.45
CA ALA A 376 -42.53 15.99 13.89
C ALA A 376 -42.60 15.99 12.36
N ALA A 377 -42.04 14.96 11.70
CA ALA A 377 -42.10 14.81 10.25
C ALA A 377 -43.55 14.63 9.77
N VAL A 378 -44.33 13.76 10.42
CA VAL A 378 -45.75 13.55 10.08
C VAL A 378 -46.56 14.82 10.29
N ALA A 379 -46.34 15.54 11.39
CA ALA A 379 -47.03 16.79 11.70
C ALA A 379 -46.74 17.88 10.66
N ALA A 380 -45.49 18.01 10.20
CA ALA A 380 -45.11 18.96 9.17
C ALA A 380 -45.80 18.68 7.82
N ILE A 381 -45.86 17.40 7.42
CA ILE A 381 -46.56 16.99 6.19
C ILE A 381 -48.06 17.28 6.29
N ALA A 382 -48.69 16.96 7.43
CA ALA A 382 -50.11 17.24 7.65
C ALA A 382 -50.44 18.74 7.59
N LEU A 383 -49.58 19.58 8.18
CA LEU A 383 -49.74 21.04 8.15
C LEU A 383 -49.67 21.59 6.72
N LEU A 384 -48.70 21.12 5.93
CA LEU A 384 -48.57 21.51 4.52
C LEU A 384 -49.82 21.15 3.71
N LEU A 385 -50.35 19.94 3.88
CA LEU A 385 -51.57 19.50 3.20
C LEU A 385 -52.79 20.32 3.63
N ALA A 386 -52.91 20.66 4.92
CA ALA A 386 -54.01 21.47 5.43
C ALA A 386 -54.02 22.90 4.87
N LEU A 387 -52.85 23.48 4.61
CA LEU A 387 -52.71 24.81 3.98
C LEU A 387 -52.97 24.77 2.46
N ALA A 388 -52.54 23.72 1.78
CA ALA A 388 -52.67 23.59 0.33
C ALA A 388 -54.09 23.23 -0.13
N ALA A 389 -54.82 22.42 0.64
CA ALA A 389 -56.12 21.90 0.24
C ALA A 389 -57.19 22.99 -0.03
N PRO A 390 -57.36 24.04 0.81
CA PRO A 390 -58.34 25.10 0.55
C PRO A 390 -58.03 25.88 -0.73
N LEU A 391 -56.76 26.19 -0.98
CA LEU A 391 -56.31 26.91 -2.17
C LEU A 391 -56.56 26.07 -3.44
N GLY A 392 -56.29 24.77 -3.37
CA GLY A 392 -56.59 23.84 -4.46
C GLY A 392 -58.09 23.72 -4.76
N LEU A 393 -58.93 23.67 -3.71
CA LEU A 393 -60.38 23.64 -3.85
C LEU A 393 -60.94 24.95 -4.42
N GLU A 394 -60.39 26.10 -4.03
CA GLU A 394 -60.79 27.40 -4.56
C GLU A 394 -60.44 27.56 -6.05
N ALA A 395 -59.27 27.08 -6.47
CA ALA A 395 -58.87 27.10 -7.88
C ALA A 395 -59.78 26.25 -8.79
N LEU A 396 -60.50 25.26 -8.22
CA LEU A 396 -61.45 24.40 -8.95
C LEU A 396 -62.89 24.95 -8.95
N ASP A 397 -63.21 26.00 -8.18
CA ASP A 397 -64.56 26.60 -8.15
C ASP A 397 -64.78 27.57 -9.33
N GLY A 398 -65.71 27.22 -10.22
CA GLY A 398 -66.06 28.00 -11.41
C GLY A 398 -67.16 29.05 -11.26
N THR A 399 -67.65 29.33 -10.04
CA THR A 399 -68.80 30.23 -9.80
C THR A 399 -68.51 31.71 -10.09
N VAL A 400 -69.45 32.40 -10.75
CA VAL A 400 -69.36 33.85 -11.05
C VAL A 400 -69.83 34.66 -9.83
N ARG A 401 -68.89 35.30 -9.12
CA ARG A 401 -69.19 36.05 -7.89
C ARG A 401 -69.00 37.57 -7.98
N SER A 402 -68.44 38.08 -9.09
CA SER A 402 -68.15 39.51 -9.25
C SER A 402 -68.53 40.07 -10.62
N LYS A 403 -68.83 41.38 -10.66
CA LYS A 403 -69.17 42.10 -11.90
C LYS A 403 -68.01 42.11 -12.89
N GLU A 404 -66.77 42.25 -12.42
CA GLU A 404 -65.56 42.28 -13.25
C GLU A 404 -65.34 40.93 -13.92
N LEU A 405 -65.69 39.84 -13.22
CA LEU A 405 -65.60 38.49 -13.78
C LEU A 405 -66.64 38.29 -14.89
N LEU A 406 -67.84 38.84 -14.72
CA LEU A 406 -68.91 38.76 -15.74
C LEU A 406 -68.57 39.57 -17.00
N GLU A 407 -68.08 40.80 -16.83
CA GLU A 407 -67.67 41.67 -17.95
C GLU A 407 -66.44 41.12 -18.68
N ARG A 408 -65.38 40.72 -17.94
CA ARG A 408 -64.13 40.22 -18.56
C ARG A 408 -64.29 38.84 -19.19
N ARG A 409 -65.05 37.93 -18.57
CA ARG A 409 -65.15 36.54 -19.03
C ARG A 409 -66.18 36.36 -20.16
N PHE A 410 -67.27 37.13 -20.15
CA PHE A 410 -68.38 36.93 -21.09
C PHE A 410 -68.63 38.12 -22.03
N GLY A 411 -67.96 39.27 -21.84
CA GLY A 411 -68.14 40.46 -22.69
C GLY A 411 -69.53 41.10 -22.57
N LEU A 412 -70.27 40.82 -21.51
CA LEU A 412 -71.64 41.30 -21.30
C LEU A 412 -71.65 42.63 -20.54
N THR A 413 -72.55 43.53 -20.92
CA THR A 413 -72.78 44.78 -20.19
C THR A 413 -73.56 44.52 -18.91
N PHE A 414 -73.00 44.92 -17.77
CA PHE A 414 -73.66 44.79 -16.48
C PHE A 414 -74.76 45.87 -16.30
N LEU A 415 -76.02 45.45 -16.31
CA LEU A 415 -77.17 46.38 -16.18
C LEU A 415 -77.53 46.74 -14.74
N GLY A 416 -77.15 45.92 -13.78
CA GLY A 416 -77.41 46.15 -12.36
C GLY A 416 -77.54 44.85 -11.57
N LEU A 417 -77.41 44.97 -10.25
CA LEU A 417 -77.58 43.85 -9.32
C LEU A 417 -78.89 44.01 -8.55
N ILE A 418 -79.72 42.97 -8.59
CA ILE A 418 -80.89 42.84 -7.73
C ILE A 418 -80.48 41.99 -6.52
N PRO A 419 -80.46 42.55 -5.30
CA PRO A 419 -80.13 41.79 -4.10
C PRO A 419 -81.12 40.64 -3.88
N SER A 420 -80.64 39.51 -3.34
CA SER A 420 -81.52 38.36 -3.06
C SER A 420 -82.66 38.77 -2.11
N ILE A 421 -83.90 38.58 -2.54
CA ILE A 421 -85.10 38.83 -1.74
C ILE A 421 -85.27 37.66 -0.78
N ARG A 422 -84.65 37.74 0.40
CA ARG A 422 -84.82 36.71 1.43
C ARG A 422 -86.12 36.97 2.19
N PRO A 423 -87.00 35.96 2.39
CA PRO A 423 -88.15 36.11 3.28
C PRO A 423 -87.62 36.50 4.67
N SER A 424 -87.88 37.74 5.04
CA SER A 424 -87.22 38.34 6.18
C SER A 424 -87.80 37.79 7.50
N ARG A 425 -87.01 36.99 8.22
CA ARG A 425 -87.18 36.79 9.66
C ARG A 425 -86.75 38.02 10.48
N GLN A 426 -86.19 39.06 9.83
CA GLN A 426 -85.53 40.21 10.44
C GLN A 426 -85.89 41.52 9.71
N ALA A 427 -87.18 41.87 9.65
CA ALA A 427 -87.61 43.18 9.21
C ALA A 427 -87.60 44.12 10.43
N ARG A 428 -86.59 45.00 10.52
CA ARG A 428 -86.53 46.10 11.49
C ARG A 428 -87.65 47.10 11.16
N ARG A 429 -88.34 47.63 12.18
CA ARG A 429 -89.30 48.74 12.11
C ARG A 429 -88.67 49.94 11.39
N THR A 430 -88.88 50.04 10.08
CA THR A 430 -88.58 51.22 9.29
C THR A 430 -89.67 51.36 8.23
N SER A 431 -89.99 52.59 7.84
CA SER A 431 -91.03 52.94 6.85
C SER A 431 -90.68 52.54 5.39
N ARG A 432 -89.79 51.56 5.20
CA ARG A 432 -89.19 51.20 3.91
C ARG A 432 -89.19 49.70 3.59
N GLY A 433 -89.91 48.87 4.35
CA GLY A 433 -90.02 47.42 4.10
C GLY A 433 -91.21 46.74 4.80
N PRO A 434 -91.41 45.42 4.58
CA PRO A 434 -92.54 44.66 5.12
C PRO A 434 -92.60 44.62 6.65
N ALA A 435 -93.81 44.51 7.21
CA ALA A 435 -93.99 44.25 8.64
C ALA A 435 -93.55 42.81 8.99
N ARG A 436 -93.01 42.61 10.19
CA ARG A 436 -92.52 41.31 10.67
C ARG A 436 -93.64 40.26 10.61
N GLY A 437 -93.42 39.16 9.88
CA GLY A 437 -94.37 38.04 9.76
C GLY A 437 -95.32 38.08 8.56
N GLN A 438 -95.24 39.13 7.73
CA GLN A 438 -96.01 39.20 6.49
C GLN A 438 -95.37 38.31 5.41
N LYS A 439 -96.17 37.43 4.77
CA LYS A 439 -95.73 36.74 3.55
C LYS A 439 -95.68 37.78 2.44
N VAL A 440 -94.48 38.03 1.93
CA VAL A 440 -94.26 39.01 0.86
C VAL A 440 -93.93 38.25 -0.40
N SER A 441 -94.67 38.54 -1.47
CA SER A 441 -94.33 38.02 -2.79
C SER A 441 -93.04 38.68 -3.26
N ALA A 442 -92.03 37.88 -3.62
CA ALA A 442 -90.82 38.41 -4.23
C ALA A 442 -91.13 39.06 -5.59
N ASP A 443 -92.17 38.59 -6.27
CA ASP A 443 -92.47 38.95 -7.66
C ASP A 443 -93.03 40.38 -7.79
N LEU A 444 -93.73 40.93 -6.79
CA LEU A 444 -94.25 42.31 -6.83
C LEU A 444 -93.59 43.27 -5.82
N TYR A 445 -92.42 42.90 -5.30
CA TYR A 445 -91.77 43.58 -4.17
C TYR A 445 -91.55 45.09 -4.39
N ALA A 446 -91.17 45.52 -5.59
CA ALA A 446 -90.92 46.92 -5.93
C ALA A 446 -92.21 47.75 -6.03
N TRP A 447 -93.34 47.10 -6.30
CA TRP A 447 -94.66 47.72 -6.26
C TRP A 447 -95.15 47.91 -4.82
N GLU A 448 -95.06 46.85 -4.00
CA GLU A 448 -95.49 46.85 -2.61
C GLU A 448 -94.61 47.74 -1.72
N TYR A 449 -93.29 47.77 -1.98
CA TYR A 449 -92.32 48.55 -1.22
C TYR A 449 -91.48 49.47 -2.12
N PRO A 450 -92.04 50.58 -2.62
CA PRO A 450 -91.35 51.47 -3.56
C PRO A 450 -90.09 52.12 -3.00
N LYS A 451 -89.94 52.24 -1.67
CA LYS A 451 -88.77 52.86 -1.02
C LYS A 451 -87.67 51.85 -0.63
N SER A 452 -87.77 50.60 -1.07
CA SER A 452 -86.82 49.54 -0.73
C SER A 452 -85.55 49.56 -1.60
N ASN A 453 -84.46 48.98 -1.11
CA ASN A 453 -83.22 48.83 -1.89
C ASN A 453 -83.43 48.01 -3.18
N ILE A 454 -84.35 47.05 -3.16
CA ILE A 454 -84.71 46.25 -4.35
C ILE A 454 -85.41 47.13 -5.39
N ALA A 455 -86.36 47.97 -4.96
CA ALA A 455 -87.00 48.93 -5.85
C ALA A 455 -85.99 49.93 -6.44
N GLU A 456 -85.01 50.36 -5.64
CA GLU A 456 -83.94 51.25 -6.11
C GLU A 456 -83.00 50.55 -7.11
N SER A 457 -82.59 49.31 -6.85
CA SER A 457 -81.87 48.49 -7.83
C SER A 457 -82.65 48.34 -9.14
N CYS A 458 -83.96 48.11 -9.08
CA CYS A 458 -84.82 48.03 -10.26
C CYS A 458 -84.94 49.39 -10.99
N ARG A 459 -84.96 50.52 -10.25
CA ARG A 459 -84.89 51.86 -10.85
C ARG A 459 -83.55 52.11 -11.53
N SER A 460 -82.44 51.70 -10.93
CA SER A 460 -81.13 51.78 -11.57
C SER A 460 -81.08 50.97 -12.86
N ILE A 461 -81.62 49.74 -12.85
CA ILE A 461 -81.72 48.91 -14.06
C ILE A 461 -82.61 49.59 -15.11
N ARG A 462 -83.78 50.12 -14.72
CA ARG A 462 -84.65 50.88 -15.63
C ARG A 462 -83.92 52.06 -16.27
N THR A 463 -83.22 52.87 -15.47
CA THR A 463 -82.46 54.02 -15.95
C THR A 463 -81.37 53.57 -16.93
N ASN A 464 -80.63 52.51 -16.60
CA ASN A 464 -79.62 51.94 -17.49
C ASN A 464 -80.24 51.46 -18.81
N LEU A 465 -81.38 50.75 -18.76
CA LEU A 465 -82.12 50.32 -19.94
C LEU A 465 -82.57 51.50 -20.81
N MET A 466 -83.04 52.61 -20.21
CA MET A 466 -83.40 53.83 -20.95
C MET A 466 -82.19 54.48 -21.62
N PHE A 467 -81.00 54.37 -21.03
CA PHE A 467 -79.75 54.91 -21.61
C PHE A 467 -79.06 53.96 -22.60
N MET A 468 -79.45 52.68 -22.68
CA MET A 468 -78.86 51.74 -23.64
C MET A 468 -79.16 52.10 -25.10
N SER A 469 -80.26 52.78 -25.38
CA SER A 469 -80.59 53.26 -26.72
C SER A 469 -81.31 54.60 -26.66
N THR A 470 -80.57 55.68 -26.90
CA THR A 470 -81.08 57.06 -26.87
C THR A 470 -81.78 57.48 -28.18
N GLU A 471 -81.42 56.86 -29.31
CA GLU A 471 -81.98 57.18 -30.63
C GLU A 471 -83.26 56.40 -30.95
N HIS A 472 -83.39 55.18 -30.40
CA HIS A 472 -84.56 54.32 -30.60
C HIS A 472 -85.06 53.80 -29.26
N PRO A 473 -86.22 54.30 -28.75
CA PRO A 473 -86.74 53.83 -27.48
C PRO A 473 -86.99 52.31 -27.51
N LEU A 474 -86.54 51.63 -26.46
CA LEU A 474 -86.71 50.17 -26.31
C LEU A 474 -88.17 49.84 -25.96
N ASP A 475 -89.02 49.69 -26.97
CA ASP A 475 -90.44 49.37 -26.78
C ASP A 475 -90.70 47.88 -26.49
N ARG A 476 -89.71 47.01 -26.74
CA ARG A 476 -89.82 45.55 -26.58
C ARG A 476 -88.56 44.99 -25.94
N LEU A 477 -88.71 44.31 -24.81
CA LEU A 477 -87.61 43.70 -24.04
C LEU A 477 -87.93 42.23 -23.74
N LEU A 478 -86.96 41.35 -24.01
CA LEU A 478 -86.99 39.95 -23.59
C LEU A 478 -86.07 39.76 -22.38
N ILE A 479 -86.60 39.19 -21.29
CA ILE A 479 -85.82 38.86 -20.09
C ILE A 479 -85.65 37.33 -20.02
N THR A 480 -84.39 36.87 -20.05
CA THR A 480 -84.03 35.44 -20.01
C THR A 480 -82.81 35.19 -19.12
N SER A 481 -82.46 33.92 -18.89
CA SER A 481 -81.34 33.51 -18.03
C SER A 481 -80.79 32.13 -18.41
N ALA A 482 -79.59 31.80 -17.95
CA ALA A 482 -78.87 30.58 -18.31
C ALA A 482 -79.44 29.29 -17.68
N GLY A 483 -80.14 29.39 -16.54
CA GLY A 483 -80.68 28.26 -15.79
C GLY A 483 -82.13 28.44 -15.32
N PRO A 484 -82.79 27.34 -14.91
CA PRO A 484 -84.06 27.42 -14.19
C PRO A 484 -83.84 28.03 -12.80
N ARG A 485 -84.80 28.85 -12.33
CA ARG A 485 -84.79 29.54 -11.01
C ARG A 485 -83.78 30.70 -10.84
N ASP A 486 -83.19 31.24 -11.90
CA ASP A 486 -82.33 32.45 -11.80
C ASP A 486 -83.11 33.76 -11.53
N GLY A 487 -84.42 33.71 -11.31
CA GLY A 487 -85.24 34.89 -10.98
C GLY A 487 -85.77 35.68 -12.19
N LYS A 488 -85.82 35.10 -13.40
CA LYS A 488 -86.38 35.74 -14.61
C LYS A 488 -87.75 36.41 -14.38
N THR A 489 -88.73 35.66 -13.88
CA THR A 489 -90.10 36.14 -13.64
C THR A 489 -90.10 37.27 -12.62
N THR A 490 -89.41 37.07 -11.49
CA THR A 490 -89.27 38.06 -10.41
C THR A 490 -88.63 39.37 -10.90
N THR A 491 -87.58 39.29 -11.70
CA THR A 491 -86.92 40.46 -12.30
C THR A 491 -87.86 41.18 -13.28
N THR A 492 -88.58 40.42 -14.11
CA THR A 492 -89.52 40.96 -15.11
C THR A 492 -90.66 41.73 -14.48
N THR A 493 -91.31 41.16 -13.45
CA THR A 493 -92.43 41.80 -12.75
C THR A 493 -92.00 43.03 -11.97
N ASN A 494 -90.86 42.99 -11.29
CA ASN A 494 -90.36 44.13 -10.52
C ASN A 494 -89.87 45.29 -11.42
N ILE A 495 -89.16 45.00 -12.51
CA ILE A 495 -88.77 46.04 -13.49
C ILE A 495 -90.03 46.61 -14.15
N GLY A 496 -90.97 45.75 -14.56
CA GLY A 496 -92.25 46.17 -15.12
C GLY A 496 -93.05 47.09 -14.19
N ALA A 497 -93.11 46.76 -12.90
CA ALA A 497 -93.75 47.59 -11.88
C ALA A 497 -93.08 48.98 -11.76
N VAL A 498 -91.74 49.03 -11.76
CA VAL A 498 -90.99 50.30 -11.67
C VAL A 498 -91.12 51.14 -12.95
N MET A 499 -91.23 50.50 -14.12
CA MET A 499 -91.55 51.18 -15.39
C MET A 499 -92.96 51.76 -15.37
N ALA A 500 -93.95 51.01 -14.88
CA ALA A 500 -95.33 51.47 -14.73
C ALA A 500 -95.45 52.63 -13.71
N GLN A 501 -94.72 52.59 -12.60
CA GLN A 501 -94.66 53.67 -11.61
C GLN A 501 -94.13 55.00 -12.19
N SER A 502 -93.29 54.97 -13.23
CA SER A 502 -92.85 56.17 -13.96
C SER A 502 -93.87 56.71 -14.97
N GLY A 503 -95.07 56.12 -15.05
CA GLY A 503 -96.13 56.54 -15.97
C GLY A 503 -96.09 55.88 -17.36
N ALA A 504 -95.19 54.90 -17.58
CA ALA A 504 -95.15 54.14 -18.83
C ALA A 504 -96.31 53.12 -18.89
N ARG A 505 -96.87 52.91 -20.09
CA ARG A 505 -97.83 51.81 -20.32
C ARG A 505 -97.04 50.52 -20.56
N VAL A 506 -97.07 49.61 -19.60
CA VAL A 506 -96.29 48.37 -19.64
C VAL A 506 -97.21 47.17 -19.85
N LEU A 507 -96.89 46.34 -20.85
CA LEU A 507 -97.52 45.05 -21.08
C LEU A 507 -96.49 43.96 -20.75
N LEU A 508 -96.81 43.11 -19.77
CA LEU A 508 -96.03 41.90 -19.48
C LEU A 508 -96.67 40.71 -20.19
N ILE A 509 -95.87 39.99 -20.98
CA ILE A 509 -96.29 38.79 -21.71
C ILE A 509 -95.49 37.62 -21.16
N ASP A 510 -96.18 36.63 -20.56
CA ASP A 510 -95.52 35.39 -20.12
C ASP A 510 -95.32 34.48 -21.33
N THR A 511 -94.08 34.38 -21.81
CA THR A 511 -93.69 33.50 -22.91
C THR A 511 -93.22 32.12 -22.43
N ASP A 512 -93.19 31.86 -21.11
CA ASP A 512 -92.92 30.54 -20.56
C ASP A 512 -94.21 29.72 -20.47
N MET A 513 -94.54 29.04 -21.57
CA MET A 513 -95.71 28.15 -21.64
C MET A 513 -95.53 26.84 -20.85
N ARG A 514 -94.32 26.56 -20.34
CA ARG A 514 -94.02 25.29 -19.65
C ARG A 514 -94.25 25.40 -18.15
N ARG A 515 -93.88 26.52 -17.54
CA ARG A 515 -94.13 26.83 -16.12
C ARG A 515 -94.50 28.30 -15.96
N PRO A 516 -95.65 28.75 -16.51
CA PRO A 516 -96.07 30.13 -16.40
C PRO A 516 -96.32 30.50 -14.94
N ARG A 517 -95.77 31.63 -14.50
CA ARG A 517 -95.92 32.11 -13.10
C ARG A 517 -96.33 33.57 -13.02
N LEU A 518 -96.44 34.26 -14.16
CA LEU A 518 -96.81 35.67 -14.16
C LEU A 518 -98.23 35.91 -13.62
N HIS A 519 -99.18 35.03 -13.93
CA HIS A 519 -100.55 35.12 -13.43
C HIS A 519 -100.62 35.01 -11.90
N GLU A 520 -99.92 34.03 -11.31
CA GLU A 520 -99.77 33.91 -9.85
C GLU A 520 -99.11 35.14 -9.24
N ALA A 521 -98.08 35.68 -9.90
CA ALA A 521 -97.33 36.84 -9.42
C ALA A 521 -98.18 38.13 -9.41
N LEU A 522 -99.05 38.32 -10.39
CA LEU A 522 -99.92 39.50 -10.54
C LEU A 522 -101.28 39.34 -9.83
N GLY A 523 -101.61 38.13 -9.35
CA GLY A 523 -102.90 37.83 -8.72
C GLY A 523 -104.09 37.82 -9.69
N LEU A 524 -103.85 37.38 -10.93
CA LEU A 524 -104.82 37.33 -12.03
C LEU A 524 -105.46 35.95 -12.21
#